data_AF-A0A8K0G6W8-F1
#
_entry.id   AF-A0A8K0G6W8-F1
#
_cell.length_a   1.000
_cell.length_b   1.000
_cell.length_c   1.000
_cell.angle_alpha   90.00
_cell.angle_beta   90.00
_cell.angle_gamma   90.00
#
_symmetry.space_group_name_H-M   'P 1'
#
loop_
_entity.id
_entity.type
_entity.pdbx_description
1 polymer ?
#
loop_
_entity_poly.entity_id
_entity_poly.type
_entity_poly.pdbx_seq_one_letter_code
_entity_poly.pdbx_strand_id
1 'polypeptide(L)'
;NWEFQWYTNDRSNSIAENGILKLKPTLTSDFLGEAALTSETIDLGSSCTNAAFHGCKRTGSPDSILNPIRSAKLVTTDSFAFKYGRVEVRAKLPAGDWLWP
;
A
#
# COMPACT_ATOMS: atom_id res chain seq x y z
N ASN A 1 -9.82 0.81 7.94
CA ASN A 1 -11.09 1.40 7.46
C ASN A 1 -11.68 0.62 6.28
N TRP A 2 -11.59 -0.73 6.27
CA TRP A 2 -12.01 -1.54 5.10
C TRP A 2 -11.50 -0.98 3.76
N GLU A 3 -10.22 -0.60 3.75
CA GLU A 3 -9.59 0.11 2.63
C GLU A 3 -9.41 -0.82 1.42
N PHE A 4 -9.47 -0.25 0.22
CA PHE A 4 -9.38 -0.99 -1.03
C PHE A 4 -7.96 -1.46 -1.37
N GLN A 5 -6.95 -0.77 -0.84
CA GLN A 5 -5.54 -1.03 -1.12
C GLN A 5 -4.87 -1.89 -0.05
N TRP A 6 -3.78 -2.52 -0.45
CA TRP A 6 -2.80 -3.14 0.44
C TRP A 6 -1.43 -2.54 0.20
N TYR A 7 -0.59 -2.54 1.24
CA TYR A 7 0.71 -1.88 1.20
C TYR A 7 1.84 -2.89 0.98
N THR A 8 2.76 -2.56 0.09
CA THR A 8 3.94 -3.40 -0.19
C THR A 8 5.22 -2.56 -0.22
N ASN A 9 6.36 -3.17 0.08
CA ASN A 9 7.67 -2.56 -0.09
C ASN A 9 8.18 -2.78 -1.53
N ASP A 10 7.49 -2.19 -2.50
CA ASP A 10 7.80 -2.33 -3.92
C ASP A 10 8.21 -0.97 -4.52
N ARG A 11 9.24 -0.98 -5.36
CA ARG A 11 9.76 0.21 -6.05
C ARG A 11 8.87 0.70 -7.17
N SER A 12 7.82 -0.04 -7.54
CA SER A 12 6.73 0.46 -8.38
C SER A 12 5.75 1.35 -7.61
N ASN A 13 5.63 1.17 -6.30
CA ASN A 13 4.73 1.95 -5.45
C ASN A 13 5.41 3.07 -4.66
N SER A 14 6.71 2.94 -4.38
CA SER A 14 7.52 3.95 -3.68
C SER A 14 8.82 4.23 -4.44
N ILE A 15 8.91 5.42 -5.04
CA ILE A 15 10.00 5.80 -5.94
C ILE A 15 10.63 7.09 -5.44
N ALA A 16 11.93 7.08 -5.17
CA ALA A 16 12.70 8.29 -4.91
C ALA A 16 13.49 8.66 -6.18
N GLU A 17 13.11 9.76 -6.83
CA GLU A 17 13.70 10.17 -8.11
C GLU A 17 13.74 11.70 -8.18
N ASN A 18 14.88 12.25 -8.61
CA ASN A 18 15.09 13.70 -8.77
C ASN A 18 14.74 14.52 -7.51
N GLY A 19 15.08 13.98 -6.32
CA GLY A 19 14.79 14.62 -5.03
C GLY A 19 13.32 14.60 -4.61
N ILE A 20 12.45 13.87 -5.33
CA ILE A 20 11.02 13.76 -5.05
C ILE A 20 10.70 12.30 -4.72
N LEU A 21 10.04 12.10 -3.59
CA LEU A 21 9.40 10.84 -3.25
C LEU A 21 8.02 10.78 -3.91
N LYS A 22 7.81 9.77 -4.77
CA LYS A 22 6.55 9.50 -5.45
C LYS A 22 5.93 8.24 -4.84
N LEU A 23 4.71 8.39 -4.32
CA LEU A 23 3.86 7.27 -3.93
C LEU A 23 2.84 7.05 -5.05
N LYS A 24 2.94 5.90 -5.73
CA LYS A 24 2.14 5.61 -6.92
C LYS A 24 1.35 4.32 -6.70
N PRO A 25 0.01 4.35 -6.65
CA PRO A 25 -0.75 3.12 -6.64
C PRO A 25 -0.61 2.38 -7.98
N THR A 26 -0.61 1.06 -7.94
CA THR A 26 -0.63 0.17 -9.11
C THR A 26 -1.75 -0.86 -8.94
N LEU A 27 -2.16 -1.51 -10.03
CA LEU A 27 -3.15 -2.58 -9.93
C LEU A 27 -2.49 -3.83 -9.34
N THR A 28 -3.23 -4.57 -8.53
CA THR A 28 -2.83 -5.90 -8.08
C THR A 28 -2.76 -6.87 -9.25
N SER A 29 -3.67 -6.74 -10.23
CA SER A 29 -3.68 -7.57 -11.43
C SER A 29 -2.48 -7.34 -12.35
N ASP A 30 -1.86 -6.16 -12.35
CA ASP A 30 -0.59 -5.92 -13.06
C ASP A 30 0.55 -6.80 -12.51
N PHE A 31 0.42 -7.25 -11.25
CA PHE A 31 1.44 -8.05 -10.56
C PHE A 31 1.10 -9.54 -10.52
N LEU A 32 -0.17 -9.90 -10.26
CA LEU A 32 -0.60 -11.29 -10.08
C LEU A 32 -1.42 -11.84 -11.25
N GLY A 33 -1.86 -10.98 -12.18
CA GLY A 33 -2.85 -11.31 -13.19
C GLY A 33 -4.29 -11.14 -12.69
N GLU A 34 -5.23 -10.95 -13.62
CA GLU A 34 -6.66 -10.72 -13.31
C GLU A 34 -7.30 -11.93 -12.60
N ALA A 35 -7.01 -13.15 -13.07
CA ALA A 35 -7.58 -14.37 -12.49
C ALA A 35 -7.24 -14.54 -11.01
N ALA A 36 -6.05 -14.08 -10.62
CA ALA A 36 -5.57 -14.18 -9.25
C ALA A 36 -6.42 -13.38 -8.25
N LEU A 37 -7.08 -12.30 -8.69
CA LEU A 37 -7.94 -11.49 -7.83
C LEU A 37 -9.07 -12.31 -7.19
N THR A 38 -9.51 -13.38 -7.85
CA THR A 38 -10.67 -14.20 -7.44
C THR A 38 -10.33 -15.58 -6.91
N SER A 39 -9.06 -15.98 -6.88
CA SER A 39 -8.69 -17.36 -6.51
C SER A 39 -7.44 -17.47 -5.66
N GLU A 40 -6.53 -16.49 -5.73
CA GLU A 40 -5.23 -16.60 -5.09
C GLU A 40 -5.23 -16.11 -3.65
N THR A 41 -4.24 -16.58 -2.90
CA THR A 41 -3.97 -16.12 -1.54
C THR A 41 -2.70 -15.29 -1.52
N ILE A 42 -2.81 -14.05 -1.04
CA ILE A 42 -1.65 -13.21 -0.71
C ILE A 42 -1.30 -13.48 0.74
N ASP A 43 -0.03 -13.82 1.01
CA ASP A 43 0.54 -13.98 2.34
C ASP A 43 1.88 -13.23 2.42
N LEU A 44 1.92 -12.18 3.24
CA LEU A 44 3.09 -11.32 3.38
C LEU A 44 4.17 -11.92 4.29
N GLY A 45 3.87 -12.99 5.03
CA GLY A 45 4.81 -13.64 5.94
C GLY A 45 5.52 -12.66 6.88
N SER A 46 6.85 -12.76 6.95
CA SER A 46 7.69 -11.91 7.79
C SER A 46 7.79 -10.45 7.34
N SER A 47 7.37 -10.13 6.11
CA SER A 47 7.35 -8.74 5.62
C SER A 47 6.13 -7.95 6.11
N CYS A 48 5.15 -8.65 6.70
CA CYS A 48 3.97 -8.00 7.24
C CYS A 48 4.28 -7.17 8.49
N THR A 49 3.88 -5.90 8.47
CA THR A 49 4.08 -4.97 9.59
C THR A 49 2.82 -4.74 10.43
N ASN A 50 1.65 -5.22 9.98
CA ASN A 50 0.39 -5.09 10.72
C ASN A 50 -0.62 -6.20 10.33
N ALA A 51 -0.96 -7.07 11.28
CA ALA A 51 -1.87 -8.20 11.07
C ALA A 51 -3.36 -7.90 11.28
N ALA A 52 -3.71 -6.70 11.71
CA ALA A 52 -5.11 -6.35 11.96
C ALA A 52 -5.97 -6.50 10.70
N PHE A 53 -7.23 -6.96 10.88
CA PHE A 53 -8.23 -7.08 9.80
C PHE A 53 -7.77 -7.86 8.56
N HIS A 54 -7.12 -9.02 8.75
CA HIS A 54 -6.56 -9.83 7.66
C HIS A 54 -5.44 -9.11 6.87
N GLY A 55 -4.74 -8.15 7.50
CA GLY A 55 -3.72 -7.32 6.84
C GLY A 55 -2.48 -8.06 6.32
N CYS A 56 -2.16 -9.23 6.89
CA CYS A 56 -1.01 -10.03 6.42
C CYS A 56 -1.38 -11.12 5.43
N LYS A 57 -2.63 -11.60 5.46
CA LYS A 57 -3.06 -12.75 4.66
C LYS A 57 -4.51 -12.60 4.25
N ARG A 58 -4.76 -12.68 2.95
CA ARG A 58 -6.11 -12.59 2.38
C ARG A 58 -6.22 -13.47 1.15
N THR A 59 -7.37 -14.10 0.98
CA THR A 59 -7.69 -14.98 -0.15
C THR A 59 -8.79 -14.33 -0.97
N GLY A 60 -8.59 -14.27 -2.29
CA GLY A 60 -9.61 -13.84 -3.24
C GLY A 60 -10.63 -14.93 -3.49
N SER A 61 -11.87 -14.54 -3.70
CA SER A 61 -12.95 -15.40 -4.19
C SER A 61 -13.76 -14.66 -5.27
N PRO A 62 -14.62 -15.34 -6.04
CA PRO A 62 -15.54 -14.68 -6.97
C PRO A 62 -16.46 -13.65 -6.31
N ASP A 63 -16.84 -13.88 -5.04
CA ASP A 63 -17.73 -12.99 -4.28
C ASP A 63 -16.97 -11.88 -3.51
N SER A 64 -15.67 -12.07 -3.28
CA SER A 64 -14.82 -11.12 -2.57
C SER A 64 -13.42 -11.15 -3.15
N ILE A 65 -13.19 -10.26 -4.12
CA ILE A 65 -11.88 -10.15 -4.74
C ILE A 65 -10.81 -9.70 -3.73
N LEU A 66 -9.57 -10.08 -4.02
CA LEU A 66 -8.40 -9.47 -3.40
C LEU A 66 -8.44 -7.95 -3.58
N ASN A 67 -7.81 -7.25 -2.65
CA ASN A 67 -7.59 -5.81 -2.73
C ASN A 67 -7.00 -5.45 -4.11
N PRO A 68 -7.72 -4.70 -4.96
CA PRO A 68 -7.34 -4.54 -6.36
C PRO A 68 -6.20 -3.52 -6.56
N ILE A 69 -5.83 -2.79 -5.51
CA ILE A 69 -4.80 -1.74 -5.56
C ILE A 69 -3.63 -2.09 -4.64
N ARG A 70 -2.41 -2.02 -5.17
CA ARG A 70 -1.17 -1.98 -4.41
C ARG A 70 -0.74 -0.55 -4.19
N SER A 71 -0.34 -0.21 -2.97
CA SER A 71 0.16 1.11 -2.62
C SER A 71 1.39 1.02 -1.70
N ALA A 72 1.89 2.17 -1.28
CA ALA A 72 3.02 2.29 -0.36
C ALA A 72 2.60 3.06 0.91
N LYS A 73 3.04 2.57 2.07
CA LYS A 73 2.91 3.23 3.36
C LYS A 73 4.28 3.30 4.01
N LEU A 74 4.72 4.51 4.30
CA LEU A 74 6.00 4.77 4.95
C LEU A 74 5.74 5.17 6.40
N VAL A 75 6.52 4.60 7.30
CA VAL A 75 6.47 4.88 8.73
C VAL A 75 7.88 5.13 9.23
N THR A 76 8.03 6.03 10.20
CA THR A 76 9.33 6.36 10.80
C THR A 76 9.56 5.63 12.12
N THR A 77 8.76 4.61 12.44
CA THR A 77 8.75 3.91 13.74
C THR A 77 10.15 3.56 14.26
N ASP A 78 11.00 3.03 13.38
CA ASP A 78 12.36 2.59 13.74
C ASP A 78 13.46 3.60 13.38
N SER A 79 13.12 4.68 12.68
CA SER A 79 14.11 5.64 12.15
C SER A 79 14.06 7.00 12.85
N PHE A 80 12.87 7.46 13.22
CA PHE A 80 12.67 8.79 13.79
C PHE A 80 11.35 8.88 14.55
N ALA A 81 11.46 9.23 15.83
CA ALA A 81 10.34 9.63 16.66
C ALA A 81 10.57 11.07 17.13
N PHE A 82 9.50 11.86 17.23
CA PHE A 82 9.57 13.22 17.71
C PHE A 82 8.46 13.50 18.71
N LYS A 83 8.72 14.44 19.62
CA LYS A 83 7.75 15.00 20.54
C LYS A 83 7.98 16.50 20.60
N TYR A 84 6.94 17.27 20.30
CA TYR A 84 7.00 18.73 20.12
C TYR A 84 7.85 19.16 18.91
N GLY A 85 7.81 20.46 18.59
CA GLY A 85 8.50 21.04 17.44
C GLY A 85 7.58 21.27 16.23
N ARG A 86 8.18 21.39 15.05
CA ARG A 86 7.51 21.70 13.79
C ARG A 86 7.89 20.67 12.73
N VAL A 87 6.88 20.11 12.05
CA VAL A 87 7.06 19.22 10.91
C VAL A 87 6.64 19.98 9.65
N GLU A 88 7.52 20.02 8.65
CA GLU A 88 7.24 20.62 7.35
C GLU A 88 7.26 19.54 6.27
N VAL A 89 6.16 19.41 5.53
CA VAL A 89 6.05 18.50 4.40
C VAL A 89 5.61 19.30 3.18
N ARG A 90 6.41 19.23 2.10
CA ARG A 90 6.05 19.81 0.81
C ARG A 90 5.62 18.68 -0.12
N ALA A 91 4.33 18.61 -0.43
CA ALA A 91 3.75 17.56 -1.26
C ALA A 91 2.80 18.14 -2.32
N LYS A 92 2.66 17.41 -3.43
CA LYS A 92 1.55 17.57 -4.37
C LYS A 92 0.64 16.36 -4.20
N LEU A 93 -0.60 16.60 -3.82
CA LEU A 93 -1.58 15.53 -3.62
C LEU A 93 -2.04 14.98 -4.98
N PRO A 94 -2.36 13.67 -5.06
CA PRO A 94 -2.90 13.09 -6.27
C PRO A 94 -4.34 13.60 -6.50
N ALA A 95 -4.77 13.59 -7.76
CA ALA A 95 -6.14 13.90 -8.15
C ALA A 95 -6.80 12.65 -8.73
N GLY A 96 -8.01 12.36 -8.29
CA GLY A 96 -8.78 11.18 -8.72
C GLY A 96 -9.78 10.76 -7.66
N ASP A 97 -10.81 10.05 -8.11
CA ASP A 97 -11.83 9.52 -7.20
C ASP A 97 -11.24 8.45 -6.28
N TRP A 98 -11.78 8.37 -5.06
CA TRP A 98 -11.41 7.36 -4.06
C TRP A 98 -9.95 7.41 -3.57
N LEU A 99 -9.18 8.44 -3.94
CA LEU A 99 -7.83 8.64 -3.43
C LEU A 99 -7.86 9.33 -2.06
N TRP A 100 -7.17 8.71 -1.10
CA TRP A 100 -7.02 9.22 0.26
C TRP A 100 -5.53 9.30 0.63
N PRO A 101 -4.87 10.45 0.34
CA PRO A 101 -3.47 10.71 0.70
C PRO A 101 -3.30 11.23 2.14
#